data_AF-A0A4R6JG13-F1
#
_entry.id   AF-A0A4R6JG13-F1
#
_cell.length_a   1.000
_cell.length_b   1.000
_cell.length_c   1.000
_cell.angle_alpha   90.00
_cell.angle_beta   90.00
_cell.angle_gamma   90.00
#
_symmetry.space_group_name_H-M   'P 1'
#
loop_
_entity.id
_entity.type
_entity.pdbx_description
1 polymer ?
#
loop_
_entity_poly.entity_id
_entity_poly.type
_entity_poly.pdbx_seq_one_letter_code
_entity_poly.pdbx_strand_id
1 'polypeptide(L)'
;MAVVTTGGAGDVRLGRAGKGLRVLVALVGIGLLVNGSVRATDDVWPFGPMSQYAMSVPDDAAITYTRVSALTDAGTTVDVPLNIEGAGVARAEIEARIGEIVKDPSLLQQVADGWAKKHPDKPKYVRLELIRDTTQLVEGRVEGPPKSEVLATWQVRR
;
A
#
# COMPACT_ATOMS: atom_id res chain seq x y z
N MET A 1 40.60 1.34 -9.11
CA MET A 1 41.42 2.12 -10.05
C MET A 1 41.39 1.41 -11.40
N ALA A 2 40.58 1.90 -12.35
CA ALA A 2 40.41 1.26 -13.65
C ALA A 2 41.51 1.76 -14.60
N VAL A 3 42.34 0.84 -15.12
CA VAL A 3 43.32 1.18 -16.15
C VAL A 3 42.56 1.35 -17.47
N VAL A 4 42.44 2.60 -17.90
CA VAL A 4 41.95 2.98 -19.22
C VAL A 4 43.17 3.08 -20.13
N THR A 5 43.32 2.14 -21.06
CA THR A 5 44.32 2.22 -22.14
C THR A 5 43.78 3.10 -23.26
N THR A 6 44.36 4.28 -23.42
CA THR A 6 44.05 5.24 -24.48
C THR A 6 44.80 4.86 -25.76
N GLY A 7 44.09 4.22 -26.71
CA GLY A 7 44.50 4.12 -28.12
C GLY A 7 43.76 5.18 -28.94
N GLY A 8 44.45 5.82 -29.88
CA GLY A 8 43.98 7.00 -30.61
C GLY A 8 42.62 6.84 -31.31
N ALA A 9 41.91 7.97 -31.41
CA ALA A 9 40.62 8.16 -32.09
C ALA A 9 39.50 7.18 -31.72
N GLY A 10 38.78 7.50 -30.65
CA GLY A 10 37.32 7.34 -30.60
C GLY A 10 36.71 6.04 -30.11
N ASP A 11 37.47 5.00 -29.75
CA ASP A 11 36.88 3.71 -29.31
C ASP A 11 37.45 3.23 -27.96
N VAL A 12 36.68 3.45 -26.89
CA VAL A 12 37.00 2.92 -25.55
C VAL A 12 36.65 1.44 -25.50
N ARG A 13 37.64 0.56 -25.69
CA ARG A 13 37.44 -0.90 -25.59
C ARG A 13 37.45 -1.37 -24.14
N LEU A 14 36.35 -1.97 -23.71
CA LEU A 14 36.22 -2.57 -22.39
C LEU A 14 37.12 -3.80 -22.22
N GLY A 15 38.00 -3.76 -21.22
CA GLY A 15 38.82 -4.91 -20.82
C GLY A 15 37.98 -6.10 -20.34
N ARG A 16 38.54 -7.32 -20.44
CA ARG A 16 37.84 -8.57 -20.09
C ARG A 16 37.28 -8.59 -18.67
N ALA A 17 38.03 -8.09 -17.69
CA ALA A 17 37.56 -7.96 -16.30
C ALA A 17 36.36 -7.01 -16.17
N GLY A 18 36.39 -5.88 -16.88
CA GLY A 18 35.27 -4.93 -16.91
C GLY A 18 34.02 -5.47 -17.59
N LYS A 19 34.18 -6.36 -18.58
CA LYS A 19 33.05 -7.10 -19.18
C LYS A 19 32.49 -8.13 -18.19
N GLY A 20 33.36 -8.92 -17.57
CA GLY A 20 32.98 -9.94 -16.58
C GLY A 20 32.21 -9.37 -15.40
N LEU A 21 32.67 -8.25 -14.83
CA LEU A 21 31.98 -7.59 -13.72
C LEU A 21 30.57 -7.11 -14.11
N ARG A 22 30.39 -6.52 -15.30
CA ARG A 22 29.07 -6.07 -15.77
C ARG A 22 28.11 -7.23 -15.97
N VAL A 23 28.58 -8.33 -16.56
CA VAL A 23 27.78 -9.55 -16.73
C VAL A 23 27.40 -10.12 -15.36
N LEU A 24 28.34 -10.19 -14.42
CA LEU A 24 28.05 -10.64 -13.06
C LEU A 24 26.98 -9.78 -12.39
N VAL A 25 27.11 -8.44 -12.44
CA VAL A 25 26.13 -7.51 -11.88
C VAL A 25 24.76 -7.70 -12.52
N ALA A 26 24.69 -7.87 -13.84
CA ALA A 26 23.43 -8.13 -14.55
C ALA A 26 22.79 -9.46 -14.11
N LEU A 27 23.58 -10.54 -14.00
CA LEU A 27 23.10 -11.84 -13.56
C LEU A 27 22.61 -11.81 -12.10
N VAL A 28 23.32 -11.10 -11.23
CA VAL A 28 22.87 -10.88 -9.84
C VAL A 28 21.54 -10.12 -9.82
N GLY A 29 21.42 -9.04 -10.60
CA GLY A 29 20.17 -8.28 -10.71
C GLY A 29 19.00 -9.12 -11.22
N ILE A 30 19.21 -9.93 -12.27
CA ILE A 30 18.20 -10.88 -12.78
C ILE A 30 17.83 -11.89 -11.70
N GLY A 31 18.81 -12.43 -10.98
CA GLY A 31 18.57 -13.37 -9.89
C GLY A 31 17.71 -12.79 -8.77
N LEU A 32 17.97 -11.53 -8.38
CA LEU A 32 17.16 -10.81 -7.39
C LEU A 32 15.73 -10.58 -7.89
N LEU A 33 15.57 -10.13 -9.13
CA LEU A 33 14.25 -9.91 -9.74
C LEU A 33 13.44 -11.20 -9.82
N VAL A 34 14.03 -12.30 -10.30
CA VAL A 34 13.33 -13.59 -10.39
C VAL A 34 12.97 -14.10 -8.99
N ASN A 35 13.90 -14.02 -8.04
CA ASN A 35 13.66 -14.48 -6.69
C ASN A 35 12.54 -13.68 -6.00
N GLY A 36 12.58 -12.34 -6.09
CA GLY A 36 11.56 -11.51 -5.49
C GLY A 36 10.21 -11.63 -6.20
N SER A 37 10.17 -11.69 -7.54
CA SER A 37 8.92 -11.87 -8.29
C SER A 37 8.18 -13.18 -7.96
N VAL A 38 8.92 -14.26 -7.68
CA VAL A 38 8.31 -15.59 -7.43
C VAL A 38 7.97 -15.81 -5.96
N ARG A 39 8.68 -15.17 -5.02
CA ARG A 39 8.61 -15.53 -3.59
C ARG A 39 8.30 -14.38 -2.63
N ALA A 40 8.41 -13.13 -3.06
CA ALA A 40 8.24 -11.98 -2.19
C ALA A 40 6.88 -11.29 -2.37
N THR A 41 6.54 -10.44 -1.41
CA THR A 41 5.41 -9.50 -1.47
C THR A 41 5.87 -8.14 -2.01
N ASP A 42 4.90 -7.26 -2.26
CA ASP A 42 5.14 -5.90 -2.76
C ASP A 42 6.05 -5.06 -1.82
N ASP A 43 6.18 -5.44 -0.54
CA ASP A 43 7.06 -4.77 0.45
C ASP A 43 8.55 -4.84 0.10
N VAL A 44 8.95 -5.76 -0.78
CA VAL A 44 10.35 -6.00 -1.20
C VAL A 44 10.67 -5.33 -2.55
N TRP A 45 9.81 -4.43 -3.01
CA TRP A 45 10.07 -3.61 -4.20
C TRP A 45 11.41 -2.86 -4.08
N PRO A 46 12.25 -2.77 -5.14
CA PRO A 46 11.97 -3.06 -6.56
C PRO A 46 12.21 -4.50 -7.01
N PHE A 47 12.58 -5.42 -6.11
CA PHE A 47 12.83 -6.81 -6.48
C PHE A 47 11.61 -7.71 -6.27
N GLY A 48 10.71 -7.35 -5.35
CA GLY A 48 9.36 -7.89 -5.25
C GLY A 48 8.41 -7.37 -6.35
N PRO A 49 7.26 -8.01 -6.54
CA PRO A 49 6.29 -7.61 -7.56
C PRO A 49 5.66 -6.24 -7.26
N MET A 50 4.94 -5.69 -8.26
CA MET A 50 3.87 -4.71 -8.05
C MET A 50 2.56 -5.40 -8.37
N SER A 51 1.99 -6.13 -7.41
CA SER A 51 0.81 -6.98 -7.63
C SER A 51 -0.38 -6.22 -8.24
N GLN A 52 -0.52 -4.93 -7.93
CA GLN A 52 -1.55 -4.02 -8.48
C GLN A 52 -1.54 -3.89 -10.02
N TYR A 53 -0.41 -4.19 -10.68
CA TYR A 53 -0.27 -4.11 -12.14
C TYR A 53 0.09 -5.45 -12.79
N ALA A 54 0.41 -6.47 -12.00
CA ALA A 54 1.02 -7.71 -12.50
C ALA A 54 0.01 -8.85 -12.69
N MET A 55 -1.19 -8.75 -12.10
CA MET A 55 -2.12 -9.87 -11.98
C MET A 55 -3.53 -9.50 -12.44
N SER A 56 -4.21 -10.43 -13.11
CA SER A 56 -5.66 -10.38 -13.29
C SER A 56 -6.36 -10.96 -12.07
N VAL A 57 -7.53 -10.42 -11.73
CA VAL A 57 -8.38 -11.02 -10.68
C VAL A 57 -9.01 -12.31 -11.24
N PRO A 58 -8.94 -13.45 -10.53
CA PRO A 58 -9.64 -14.67 -10.94
C PRO A 58 -11.16 -14.47 -11.02
N ASP A 59 -11.83 -15.25 -11.86
CA ASP A 59 -13.29 -15.21 -12.02
C ASP A 59 -14.03 -15.54 -10.71
N ASP A 60 -13.46 -16.46 -9.92
CA ASP A 60 -13.93 -16.80 -8.56
C ASP A 60 -12.91 -16.29 -7.53
N ALA A 61 -13.21 -15.14 -6.93
CA ALA A 61 -12.29 -14.45 -6.02
C ALA A 61 -13.03 -13.63 -4.95
N ALA A 62 -12.41 -13.49 -3.77
CA ALA A 62 -12.84 -12.54 -2.76
C ALA A 62 -12.03 -11.24 -2.88
N ILE A 63 -12.69 -10.14 -3.21
CA ILE A 63 -12.08 -8.81 -3.29
C ILE A 63 -12.36 -8.07 -1.98
N THR A 64 -11.32 -7.61 -1.32
CA THR A 64 -11.45 -6.84 -0.08
C THR A 64 -11.14 -5.36 -0.30
N TYR A 65 -11.95 -4.50 0.32
CA TYR A 65 -11.78 -3.06 0.35
C TYR A 65 -11.76 -2.58 1.81
N THR A 66 -10.87 -1.65 2.14
CA THR A 66 -10.77 -1.12 3.51
C THR A 66 -11.24 0.33 3.55
N ARG A 67 -12.07 0.66 4.54
CA ARG A 67 -12.50 2.04 4.84
C ARG A 67 -12.49 2.31 6.34
N VAL A 68 -12.53 3.59 6.68
CA VAL A 68 -12.75 4.03 8.06
C VAL A 68 -14.10 4.73 8.10
N SER A 69 -14.97 4.32 9.02
CA SER A 69 -16.23 5.01 9.31
C SER A 69 -16.11 5.77 10.63
N ALA A 70 -16.77 6.91 10.73
CA ALA A 70 -16.77 7.75 11.92
C ALA A 70 -18.19 8.03 12.40
N LEU A 71 -18.45 7.85 13.69
CA LEU A 71 -19.56 8.52 14.38
C LEU A 71 -19.11 9.93 14.74
N THR A 72 -19.93 10.92 14.41
CA THR A 72 -19.69 12.33 14.76
C THR A 72 -20.35 12.71 16.09
N ASP A 73 -19.91 13.82 16.68
CA ASP A 73 -20.55 14.45 17.84
C ASP A 73 -21.97 15.00 17.55
N ALA A 74 -22.32 15.14 16.27
CA ALA A 74 -23.68 15.41 15.81
C ALA A 74 -24.56 14.14 15.73
N GLY A 75 -24.04 12.97 16.09
CA GLY A 75 -24.77 11.71 16.09
C GLY A 75 -24.93 11.05 14.71
N THR A 76 -24.19 11.50 13.70
CA THR A 76 -24.23 10.93 12.35
C THR A 76 -23.03 10.02 12.10
N THR A 77 -23.26 8.91 11.39
CA THR A 77 -22.19 8.03 10.90
C THR A 77 -21.82 8.41 9.47
N VAL A 78 -20.54 8.63 9.20
CA VAL A 78 -20.02 9.03 7.89
C VAL A 78 -18.82 8.16 7.50
N ASP A 79 -18.58 8.00 6.20
CA ASP A 79 -17.29 7.49 5.74
C ASP A 79 -16.24 8.59 5.83
N VAL A 80 -15.07 8.25 6.40
CA VAL A 80 -13.98 9.19 6.56
C VAL A 80 -13.29 9.41 5.21
N PRO A 81 -13.13 10.67 4.76
CA PRO A 81 -12.39 10.97 3.55
C PRO A 81 -10.88 10.76 3.77
N LEU A 82 -10.39 9.57 3.45
CA LEU A 82 -8.97 9.17 3.53
C LEU A 82 -8.15 9.76 2.36
N ASN A 83 -8.02 11.08 2.37
CA ASN A 83 -7.16 11.85 1.48
C ASN A 83 -6.56 13.07 2.21
N ILE A 84 -5.67 13.80 1.53
CA ILE A 84 -4.94 14.94 2.10
C ILE A 84 -5.88 16.05 2.59
N GLU A 85 -6.98 16.31 1.88
CA GLU A 85 -7.93 17.39 2.21
C GLU A 85 -8.90 16.99 3.33
N GLY A 86 -9.27 15.71 3.40
CA GLY A 86 -10.16 15.14 4.39
C GLY A 86 -9.48 14.95 5.74
N ALA A 87 -9.06 13.72 6.03
CA ALA A 87 -8.40 13.37 7.29
C ALA A 87 -6.87 13.63 7.29
N GLY A 88 -6.27 13.99 6.16
CA GLY A 88 -4.83 14.23 6.06
C GLY A 88 -3.97 12.96 5.98
N VAL A 89 -4.61 11.81 5.74
CA VAL A 89 -3.99 10.49 5.58
C VAL A 89 -4.60 9.82 4.35
N ALA A 90 -3.77 9.17 3.54
CA ALA A 90 -4.24 8.46 2.35
C ALA A 90 -4.75 7.06 2.71
N ARG A 91 -5.71 6.53 1.95
CA ARG A 91 -6.22 5.16 2.15
C ARG A 91 -5.10 4.11 2.16
N ALA A 92 -4.15 4.23 1.23
CA ALA A 92 -3.03 3.29 1.12
C ALA A 92 -2.16 3.25 2.40
N GLU A 93 -2.03 4.37 3.12
CA GLU A 93 -1.28 4.42 4.39
C GLU A 93 -2.03 3.68 5.51
N ILE A 94 -3.37 3.73 5.51
CA ILE A 94 -4.20 2.93 6.41
C ILE A 94 -4.10 1.44 6.04
N GLU A 95 -4.21 1.11 4.75
CA GLU A 95 -4.16 -0.26 4.25
C GLU A 95 -2.83 -0.95 4.57
N ALA A 96 -1.70 -0.25 4.37
CA ALA A 96 -0.38 -0.75 4.71
C ALA A 96 -0.19 -1.05 6.21
N ARG A 97 -0.99 -0.43 7.08
CA ARG A 97 -0.87 -0.53 8.54
C ARG A 97 -2.04 -1.23 9.21
N ILE A 98 -2.92 -1.91 8.48
CA ILE A 98 -4.09 -2.61 9.06
C ILE A 98 -3.68 -3.51 10.22
N GLY A 99 -2.61 -4.31 10.06
CA GLY A 99 -2.15 -5.22 11.10
C GLY A 99 -1.70 -4.52 12.38
N GLU A 100 -1.14 -3.31 12.28
CA GLU A 100 -0.77 -2.49 13.44
C GLU A 100 -2.01 -1.85 14.08
N ILE A 101 -2.92 -1.31 13.26
CA ILE A 101 -4.16 -0.67 13.74
C ILE A 101 -5.08 -1.67 14.44
N VAL A 102 -5.15 -2.92 13.96
CA VAL A 102 -5.93 -3.98 14.64
C VAL A 102 -5.33 -4.33 15.99
N LYS A 103 -3.99 -4.35 16.10
CA LYS A 103 -3.30 -4.61 17.38
C LYS A 103 -3.42 -3.43 18.35
N ASP A 104 -3.36 -2.21 17.83
CA ASP A 104 -3.49 -0.97 18.59
C ASP A 104 -4.43 0.01 17.87
N PRO A 105 -5.74 -0.05 18.17
CA PRO A 105 -6.73 0.85 17.58
C PRO A 105 -6.50 2.33 17.90
N SER A 106 -5.66 2.66 18.90
CA SER A 106 -5.36 4.05 19.24
C SER A 106 -4.66 4.82 18.11
N LEU A 107 -4.06 4.10 17.15
CA LEU A 107 -3.49 4.70 15.94
C LEU A 107 -4.54 5.44 15.10
N LEU A 108 -5.84 5.09 15.22
CA LEU A 108 -6.92 5.83 14.57
C LEU A 108 -7.14 7.24 15.16
N GLN A 109 -6.59 7.56 16.33
CA GLN A 109 -6.65 8.91 16.91
C GLN A 109 -6.10 9.96 15.93
N GLN A 110 -5.02 9.64 15.21
CA GLN A 110 -4.39 10.58 14.27
C GLN A 110 -5.34 10.96 13.12
N VAL A 111 -6.23 10.06 12.73
CA VAL A 111 -7.27 10.31 11.70
C VAL A 111 -8.29 11.33 12.23
N ALA A 112 -8.74 11.17 13.48
CA ALA A 112 -9.64 12.13 14.14
C ALA A 112 -8.98 13.50 14.33
N ASP A 113 -7.73 13.53 14.79
CA ASP A 113 -6.97 14.76 15.01
C ASP A 113 -6.76 15.52 13.69
N GLY A 114 -6.43 14.79 12.61
CA GLY A 114 -6.27 15.32 11.27
C GLY A 114 -7.56 15.99 10.75
N TRP A 115 -8.70 15.32 10.92
CA TRP A 115 -10.01 15.88 10.60
C TRP A 115 -10.31 17.13 11.43
N ALA A 116 -10.16 17.05 12.76
CA ALA A 116 -10.47 18.14 13.67
C ALA A 116 -9.66 19.41 13.38
N LYS A 117 -8.38 19.24 13.02
CA LYS A 117 -7.44 20.32 12.66
C LYS A 117 -7.80 20.98 11.32
N LYS A 118 -8.17 20.20 10.31
CA LYS A 118 -8.47 20.69 8.96
C LYS A 118 -9.86 21.29 8.83
N HIS A 119 -10.80 20.75 9.61
CA HIS A 119 -12.22 21.09 9.54
C HIS A 119 -12.71 21.60 10.91
N PRO A 120 -12.19 22.76 11.39
CA PRO A 120 -12.48 23.27 12.73
C PRO A 120 -13.99 23.53 12.93
N ASP A 121 -14.71 23.87 11.88
CA ASP A 121 -16.14 24.20 11.83
C ASP A 121 -17.07 22.99 11.60
N LYS A 122 -16.52 21.80 11.31
CA LYS A 122 -17.32 20.59 11.07
C LYS A 122 -17.49 19.74 12.34
N PRO A 123 -18.57 18.90 12.39
CA PRO A 123 -18.75 17.90 13.43
C PRO A 123 -17.49 17.05 13.64
N LYS A 124 -17.14 16.80 14.91
CA LYS A 124 -15.92 16.07 15.27
C LYS A 124 -16.20 14.58 15.33
N TYR A 125 -15.22 13.78 14.97
CA TYR A 125 -15.31 12.33 15.13
C TYR A 125 -15.20 11.98 16.62
N VAL A 126 -16.10 11.14 17.10
CA VAL A 126 -16.12 10.64 18.48
C VAL A 126 -15.79 9.16 18.56
N ARG A 127 -16.07 8.41 17.49
CA ARG A 127 -15.74 6.99 17.36
C ARG A 127 -15.35 6.67 15.93
N LEU A 128 -14.31 5.89 15.74
CA LEU A 128 -13.83 5.43 14.44
C LEU A 128 -13.87 3.91 14.37
N GLU A 129 -14.24 3.38 13.22
CA GLU A 129 -14.25 1.95 12.92
C GLU A 129 -13.45 1.68 11.64
N LEU A 130 -12.43 0.84 11.73
CA LEU A 130 -11.75 0.28 10.56
C LEU A 130 -12.58 -0.90 10.06
N ILE A 131 -13.06 -0.82 8.83
CA ILE A 131 -13.97 -1.80 8.23
C ILE A 131 -13.35 -2.39 6.99
N ARG A 132 -13.46 -3.73 6.86
CA ARG A 132 -13.18 -4.47 5.63
C ARG A 132 -14.49 -4.88 5.00
N ASP A 133 -14.73 -4.42 3.79
CA ASP A 133 -15.81 -4.87 2.93
C ASP A 133 -15.27 -5.95 1.99
N THR A 134 -15.92 -7.12 1.96
CA THR A 134 -15.54 -8.24 1.08
C THR A 134 -16.62 -8.46 0.03
N THR A 135 -16.27 -8.27 -1.23
CA THR A 135 -17.11 -8.57 -2.40
C THR A 135 -16.72 -9.92 -2.95
N GLN A 136 -17.68 -10.84 -3.06
CA GLN A 136 -17.45 -12.14 -3.68
C GLN A 136 -17.66 -12.02 -5.20
N LEU A 137 -16.73 -12.59 -5.97
CA LEU A 137 -16.92 -12.85 -7.39
C LEU A 137 -17.23 -14.34 -7.61
N VAL A 138 -18.20 -14.60 -8.48
CA VAL A 138 -18.54 -15.91 -9.02
C VAL A 138 -18.67 -15.78 -10.53
N GLU A 139 -17.92 -16.59 -11.28
CA GLU A 139 -17.87 -16.53 -12.75
C GLU A 139 -17.62 -15.11 -13.30
N GLY A 140 -16.73 -14.35 -12.63
CA GLY A 140 -16.35 -13.00 -13.01
C GLY A 140 -17.40 -11.93 -12.71
N ARG A 141 -18.45 -12.24 -11.95
CA ARG A 141 -19.50 -11.28 -11.56
C ARG A 141 -19.63 -11.16 -10.05
N VAL A 142 -20.00 -9.95 -9.62
CA VAL A 142 -20.30 -9.67 -8.21
C VAL A 142 -21.50 -10.51 -7.75
N GLU A 143 -21.27 -11.32 -6.72
CA GLU A 143 -22.29 -12.11 -6.05
C GLU A 143 -22.80 -11.35 -4.81
N GLY A 144 -23.95 -10.70 -4.95
CA GLY A 144 -24.64 -10.03 -3.85
C GLY A 144 -23.92 -8.78 -3.30
N PRO A 145 -24.42 -8.23 -2.19
CA PRO A 145 -23.80 -7.06 -1.55
C PRO A 145 -22.50 -7.43 -0.83
N PRO A 146 -21.55 -6.49 -0.68
CA PRO A 146 -20.34 -6.72 0.09
C PRO A 146 -20.64 -7.09 1.55
N LYS A 147 -19.83 -7.99 2.11
CA LYS A 147 -19.88 -8.35 3.54
C LYS A 147 -18.91 -7.45 4.31
N SER A 148 -19.44 -6.64 5.23
CA SER A 148 -18.65 -5.76 6.09
C SER A 148 -18.20 -6.47 7.37
N GLU A 149 -16.93 -6.31 7.72
CA GLU A 149 -16.32 -6.76 8.98
C GLU A 149 -15.65 -5.57 9.67
N VAL A 150 -16.00 -5.29 10.92
CA VAL A 150 -15.29 -4.29 11.73
C VAL A 150 -14.01 -4.93 12.28
N LEU A 151 -12.87 -4.47 11.79
CA LEU A 151 -11.55 -4.98 12.18
C LEU A 151 -11.03 -4.34 13.47
N ALA A 152 -11.34 -3.06 13.68
CA ALA A 152 -10.91 -2.30 14.84
C ALA A 152 -11.89 -1.17 15.15
N THR A 153 -12.01 -0.81 16.43
CA THR A 153 -12.83 0.32 16.88
C THR A 153 -12.03 1.17 17.84
N TRP A 154 -12.11 2.49 17.66
CA TRP A 154 -11.46 3.47 18.53
C TRP A 154 -12.45 4.53 19.02
N GLN A 155 -12.41 4.82 20.32
CA GLN A 155 -13.10 5.96 20.92
C GLN A 155 -12.13 7.14 20.99
N VAL A 156 -12.47 8.23 20.31
CA VAL A 156 -11.60 9.40 20.19
C VAL A 156 -11.43 10.05 21.56
N ARG A 157 -10.18 10.27 21.95
CA ARG A 157 -9.82 10.98 23.19
C ARG A 157 -9.77 12.48 22.90
N ARG A 158 -10.32 13.27 23.80
CA ARG A 158 -10.30 14.74 23.76
C ARG A 158 -9.02 15.30 24.36
#